data_AF-A0A2H0SP96-F1
#
_entry.id   AF-A0A2H0SP96-F1
#
_cell.length_a   1.000
_cell.length_b   1.000
_cell.length_c   1.000
_cell.angle_alpha   90.00
_cell.angle_beta   90.00
_cell.angle_gamma   90.00
#
_symmetry.space_group_name_H-M   'P 1'
#
loop_
_entity.id
_entity.type
_entity.pdbx_description
1 polymer ?
#
loop_
_entity_poly.entity_id
_entity_poly.type
_entity_poly.pdbx_seq_one_letter_code
_entity_poly.pdbx_strand_id
1 'polypeptide(L)'
;MPIIIRAKKSDSVFDIIKRFKKAVTQTDIVQTAKDRMYFVKPSKKRAVKKIEMKRLRRRARSLKRMKNVSPVVLQRIKERLS
;
A
#
# COMPACT_ATOMS: atom_id res chain seq x y z
N MET A 1 -9.60 5.21 13.09
CA MET A 1 -9.68 6.45 12.30
C MET A 1 -10.65 6.22 11.15
N PRO A 2 -11.74 7.00 11.05
CA PRO A 2 -12.68 6.87 9.94
C PRO A 2 -12.08 7.46 8.65
N ILE A 3 -12.31 6.79 7.52
CA ILE A 3 -12.00 7.33 6.19
C ILE A 3 -13.26 8.01 5.68
N ILE A 4 -13.25 9.34 5.61
CA ILE A 4 -14.38 10.15 5.15
C ILE A 4 -14.03 10.74 3.79
N ILE A 5 -14.84 10.47 2.78
CA ILE A 5 -14.72 11.07 1.45
C ILE A 5 -15.99 11.86 1.17
N ARG A 6 -15.82 13.19 1.05
CA ARG A 6 -16.92 14.10 0.71
C ARG A 6 -17.11 14.10 -0.81
N ALA A 7 -18.35 14.00 -1.24
CA ALA A 7 -18.73 14.13 -2.65
C ALA A 7 -18.73 15.61 -3.06
N LYS A 8 -18.34 15.89 -4.29
CA LYS A 8 -18.60 17.18 -4.96
C LYS A 8 -19.77 17.02 -5.92
N LYS A 9 -20.46 18.13 -6.24
CA LYS A 9 -21.62 18.14 -7.14
C LYS A 9 -21.32 17.57 -8.54
N SER A 10 -20.06 17.63 -8.98
CA SER A 10 -19.61 17.14 -10.28
C SER A 10 -19.13 15.67 -10.27
N ASP A 11 -19.08 15.02 -9.11
CA ASP A 11 -18.53 13.67 -9.01
C ASP A 11 -19.57 12.62 -9.39
N SER A 12 -19.16 11.66 -10.23
CA SER A 12 -19.92 10.41 -10.39
C SER A 12 -19.76 9.53 -9.15
N VAL A 13 -20.79 8.73 -8.86
CA VAL A 13 -20.76 7.69 -7.81
C VAL A 13 -19.55 6.78 -7.98
N PHE A 14 -19.22 6.42 -9.21
CA PHE A 14 -18.08 5.54 -9.49
C PHE A 14 -16.75 6.17 -9.08
N ASP A 15 -16.57 7.48 -9.31
CA ASP A 15 -15.34 8.19 -8.93
C ASP A 15 -15.19 8.30 -7.43
N ILE A 16 -16.30 8.49 -6.71
CA ILE A 16 -16.32 8.49 -5.24
C ILE A 16 -15.87 7.12 -4.71
N ILE A 17 -16.44 6.04 -5.23
CA ILE A 17 -16.06 4.66 -4.85
C ILE A 17 -14.58 4.41 -5.16
N LYS A 18 -14.08 4.85 -6.33
CA LYS A 18 -12.68 4.69 -6.72
C LYS A 18 -11.73 5.43 -5.78
N ARG A 19 -12.07 6.66 -5.40
CA ARG A 19 -11.29 7.44 -4.41
C ARG A 19 -11.33 6.76 -3.03
N PHE A 20 -12.47 6.21 -2.63
CA PHE A 20 -12.60 5.48 -1.37
C PHE A 20 -11.72 4.24 -1.34
N LYS A 21 -11.77 3.41 -2.38
CA LYS A 21 -10.89 2.25 -2.52
C LYS A 21 -9.42 2.66 -2.46
N LYS A 22 -9.02 3.74 -3.14
CA LYS A 22 -7.65 4.28 -3.04
C LYS A 22 -7.27 4.66 -1.61
N ALA A 23 -8.12 5.41 -0.90
CA ALA A 23 -7.86 5.81 0.49
C ALA A 23 -7.76 4.62 1.45
N VAL A 24 -8.63 3.61 1.28
CA VAL A 24 -8.57 2.35 2.04
C VAL A 24 -7.25 1.62 1.78
N THR A 25 -6.80 1.53 0.53
CA THR A 25 -5.52 0.88 0.19
C THR A 25 -4.29 1.66 0.69
N GLN A 26 -4.39 2.99 0.79
CA GLN A 26 -3.29 3.83 1.27
C GLN A 26 -3.09 3.70 2.78
N THR A 27 -4.17 3.55 3.54
CA THR A 27 -4.15 3.39 5.00
C THR A 27 -3.94 1.95 5.45
N ASP A 28 -4.09 0.98 4.54
CA ASP A 28 -3.94 -0.46 4.78
C ASP A 28 -4.75 -0.97 5.99
N ILE A 29 -5.90 -0.33 6.23
CA ILE A 29 -6.71 -0.53 7.43
C ILE A 29 -7.27 -1.95 7.51
N VAL A 30 -7.62 -2.54 6.36
CA VAL A 30 -8.14 -3.91 6.28
C VAL A 30 -7.07 -4.93 6.67
N GLN A 31 -5.85 -4.76 6.16
CA GLN A 31 -4.75 -5.67 6.50
C GLN A 31 -4.35 -5.51 7.96
N THR A 32 -4.28 -4.26 8.45
CA THR A 32 -4.00 -3.96 9.85
C THR A 32 -5.02 -4.60 10.79
N ALA A 33 -6.32 -4.56 10.44
CA ALA A 33 -7.36 -5.20 11.23
C ALA A 33 -7.19 -6.73 11.26
N LYS A 34 -6.88 -7.36 10.11
CA LYS A 34 -6.61 -8.80 10.03
C LYS A 34 -5.37 -9.21 10.83
N ASP A 35 -4.30 -8.44 10.73
CA ASP A 35 -3.03 -8.73 11.42
C ASP A 35 -3.14 -8.59 12.95
N ARG A 36 -4.12 -7.79 13.43
CA ARG A 36 -4.43 -7.61 14.85
C ARG A 36 -5.50 -8.57 15.37
N MET A 37 -6.15 -9.34 14.49
CA MET A 37 -7.21 -10.27 14.87
C MET A 37 -6.72 -11.39 15.79
N TYR A 38 -5.46 -11.81 15.64
CA TYR A 38 -4.85 -12.85 16.45
C TYR A 38 -3.48 -12.46 16.96
N PHE A 39 -3.09 -13.07 18.09
CA PHE A 39 -1.73 -12.92 18.59
C PHE A 39 -0.72 -13.57 17.64
N VAL A 40 0.34 -12.83 17.32
CA VAL A 40 1.46 -13.31 16.51
C VAL A 40 2.76 -13.05 17.27
N LYS A 41 3.55 -14.11 17.48
CA LYS A 41 4.86 -14.02 18.12
C LYS A 41 5.75 -12.96 17.45
N PRO A 42 6.53 -12.15 18.19
CA PRO A 42 7.38 -11.11 17.63
C PRO A 42 8.36 -11.62 16.55
N SER A 43 8.87 -12.85 16.70
CA SER A 43 9.75 -13.49 15.71
C SER A 43 9.07 -13.68 14.35
N LYS A 44 7.80 -14.12 14.33
CA LYS A 44 7.00 -14.23 13.11
C LYS A 44 6.76 -12.86 12.47
N LYS A 45 6.47 -11.82 13.26
CA LYS A 45 6.34 -10.44 12.74
C LYS A 45 7.61 -9.95 12.06
N ARG A 46 8.78 -10.19 12.67
CA ARG A 46 10.09 -9.85 12.08
C ARG A 46 10.36 -10.63 10.78
N ALA A 47 10.00 -11.91 10.73
CA ALA A 47 10.15 -12.74 9.54
C ALA A 47 9.30 -12.23 8.37
N VAL A 48 8.02 -11.89 8.62
CA VAL A 48 7.11 -11.32 7.61
C VAL A 48 7.68 -10.00 7.07
N LYS A 49 8.11 -9.09 7.95
CA LYS A 49 8.73 -7.82 7.54
C LYS A 49 9.98 -8.03 6.68
N LYS A 50 10.84 -9.00 7.02
CA LYS A 50 12.03 -9.35 6.24
C LYS A 50 11.66 -9.85 4.83
N ILE A 51 10.64 -10.69 4.72
CA ILE A 51 10.14 -11.21 3.44
C ILE A 51 9.57 -10.07 2.58
N GLU A 52 8.78 -9.18 3.18
CA GLU A 52 8.20 -8.04 2.50
C GLU A 52 9.27 -7.10 1.94
N MET A 53 10.26 -6.73 2.76
CA MET A 53 11.38 -5.89 2.32
C MET A 53 12.19 -6.56 1.21
N LYS A 54 12.40 -7.89 1.28
CA LYS A 54 13.07 -8.65 0.21
C LYS A 54 12.27 -8.60 -1.10
N ARG A 55 10.94 -8.73 -1.03
CA ARG A 55 10.04 -8.60 -2.20
C ARG A 55 10.09 -7.20 -2.79
N LEU A 56 10.01 -6.15 -1.96
CA LEU A 56 10.10 -4.76 -2.40
C LEU A 56 11.43 -4.45 -3.07
N ARG A 57 12.57 -4.90 -2.50
CA ARG A 57 13.89 -4.76 -3.11
C ARG A 57 13.99 -5.46 -4.47
N ARG A 58 13.42 -6.66 -4.60
CA ARG A 58 13.36 -7.38 -5.89
C ARG A 58 12.52 -6.61 -6.91
N ARG A 59 11.36 -6.10 -6.51
CA ARG A 59 10.48 -5.31 -7.37
C ARG A 59 11.14 -4.01 -7.82
N ALA A 60 11.79 -3.28 -6.92
CA ALA A 60 12.53 -2.05 -7.22
C ALA A 60 13.60 -2.28 -8.29
N ARG A 61 14.38 -3.36 -8.16
CA ARG A 61 15.42 -3.72 -9.14
C ARG A 61 14.83 -4.10 -10.50
N SER A 62 13.74 -4.86 -10.50
CA SER A 62 13.05 -5.23 -11.74
C SER A 62 12.53 -4.01 -12.48
N LEU A 63 11.85 -3.10 -11.76
CA LEU A 63 11.28 -1.88 -12.34
C LEU A 63 12.35 -0.92 -12.89
N LYS A 64 13.51 -0.81 -12.23
CA LYS A 64 14.63 0.00 -12.75
C LYS A 64 15.19 -0.49 -14.09
N ARG A 65 15.00 -1.77 -14.43
CA ARG A 65 15.47 -2.36 -15.70
C ARG A 65 14.47 -2.17 -16.85
N MET A 66 13.24 -1.78 -16.55
CA MET A 66 12.20 -1.54 -17.55
C MET A 66 12.30 -0.11 -18.09
N LYS A 67 12.22 0.05 -19.43
CA LYS A 67 12.37 1.34 -20.11
C LYS A 67 11.19 2.31 -19.86
N ASN A 68 10.00 1.79 -19.58
CA ASN A 68 8.75 2.56 -19.51
C ASN A 68 8.12 2.56 -18.10
N VAL A 69 8.90 2.85 -17.06
CA VAL A 69 8.37 2.90 -15.70
C VAL A 69 8.18 4.34 -15.25
N SER A 70 6.99 4.63 -14.70
CA SER A 70 6.69 5.93 -14.11
C SER A 70 7.65 6.24 -12.95
N PRO A 71 8.32 7.41 -12.95
CA PRO A 71 9.22 7.84 -11.87
C PRO A 71 8.55 7.83 -10.50
N VAL A 72 7.25 8.15 -10.45
CA VAL A 72 6.43 8.18 -9.23
C VAL A 72 6.36 6.80 -8.56
N VAL A 73 6.31 5.73 -9.36
CA VAL A 73 6.27 4.36 -8.83
C VAL A 73 7.59 3.98 -8.19
N LEU A 74 8.72 4.38 -8.80
CA LEU A 74 10.05 4.15 -8.24
C LEU A 74 10.26 4.94 -6.94
N GLN A 75 9.79 6.18 -6.90
CA GLN A 75 9.86 7.04 -5.71
C GLN A 75 9.08 6.44 -4.54
N ARG A 76 7.83 6.01 -4.76
CA ARG A 76 7.01 5.36 -3.72
C ARG A 76 7.63 4.07 -3.18
N ILE A 77 8.25 3.27 -4.05
CA ILE A 77 8.94 2.06 -3.62
C ILE A 77 10.20 2.40 -2.82
N LYS A 78 10.91 3.47 -3.18
CA LYS A 78 12.07 3.97 -2.43
C LYS A 78 11.67 4.48 -1.05
N GLU A 79 10.58 5.24 -0.95
CA GLU A 79 10.02 5.71 0.32
C GLU A 79 9.65 4.55 1.26
N ARG A 80 9.09 3.45 0.73
CA ARG A 80 8.79 2.24 1.52
C ARG A 80 10.02 1.43 1.92
N LEU A 81 11.16 1.64 1.26
CA LEU A 81 12.41 0.92 1.53
C LEU A 81 13.34 1.68 2.49
N SER A 82 13.13 2.99 2.66
CA SER A 82 13.82 3.83 3.63
C SER A 82 13.34 3.57 5.05
#